data_AF-A0A523KF44-F1
#
_entry.id   AF-A0A523KF44-F1
#
_cell.length_a   1.000
_cell.length_b   1.000
_cell.length_c   1.000
_cell.angle_alpha   90.00
_cell.angle_beta   90.00
_cell.angle_gamma   90.00
#
_symmetry.space_group_name_H-M   'P 1'
#
loop_
_entity.id
_entity.type
_entity.pdbx_description
1 polymer ?
#
loop_
_entity_poly.entity_id
_entity_poly.type
_entity_poly.pdbx_seq_one_letter_code
_entity_poly.pdbx_strand_id
1 'polypeptide(L)'
;MIIFDDDGRRIRRLDDATPEQIAAAQIISGAWSYERCSLAKPFLCRNVKGFLGVAGVGRNAPRAGGSRLFGRRDFLWHTGGELVLRYARRNVFGFSADFAEDYTKTNWGMEFTYFGDMPFQDSDSGNNVSDSGTLNLTISVDRPTFINFLNANRTFFFNSQWFFSYLTDYENGFTTNGPFNVLFTFAVFTGYFQDRLLPTMVTVYDFNSRSGGFLPSVAYRFTEAFSVTIGSSFFIGHRQLVKMPINGFAPNTNRIGDHKYKDPSEQLLTNFMNRDEVYLRLRWTF
;
A
#
# COMPACT_ATOMS: atom_id res chain seq x y z
N MET A 1 47.30 -1.72 6.81
CA MET A 1 47.13 -3.10 7.32
C MET A 1 48.49 -3.57 7.81
N ILE A 2 48.63 -3.96 9.07
CA ILE A 2 49.90 -4.41 9.68
C ILE A 2 49.76 -5.91 9.88
N ILE A 3 50.68 -6.69 9.32
CA ILE A 3 50.61 -8.16 9.33
C ILE A 3 51.70 -8.68 10.28
N PHE A 4 51.33 -9.64 11.12
CA PHE A 4 52.19 -10.27 12.12
C PHE A 4 52.39 -11.74 11.76
N ASP A 5 53.56 -12.26 12.12
CA ASP A 5 53.92 -13.68 12.08
C ASP A 5 53.22 -14.45 13.23
N ASP A 6 53.13 -15.77 13.12
CA ASP A 6 52.62 -16.71 14.13
C ASP A 6 53.36 -16.60 15.49
N ASP A 7 54.60 -16.08 15.51
CA ASP A 7 55.35 -15.73 16.73
C ASP A 7 55.08 -14.29 17.25
N GLY A 8 54.11 -13.56 16.69
CA GLY A 8 53.71 -12.22 17.12
C GLY A 8 54.66 -11.09 16.76
N ARG A 9 55.66 -11.34 15.89
CA ARG A 9 56.60 -10.32 15.40
C ARG A 9 56.04 -9.57 14.20
N ARG A 10 56.31 -8.26 14.13
CA ARG A 10 55.80 -7.36 13.09
C ARG A 10 56.62 -7.50 11.79
N ILE A 11 55.99 -7.94 10.71
CA ILE A 11 56.65 -8.13 9.41
C ILE A 11 56.85 -6.77 8.75
N ARG A 12 58.11 -6.39 8.44
CA ARG A 12 58.47 -5.02 8.02
C ARG A 12 58.47 -4.78 6.51
N ARG A 13 58.39 -5.81 5.64
CA ARG A 13 58.18 -5.68 4.19
C ARG A 13 57.36 -6.84 3.63
N LEU A 14 56.57 -6.55 2.59
CA LEU A 14 55.62 -7.48 1.97
C LEU A 14 56.30 -8.61 1.15
N ASP A 15 57.61 -8.51 0.94
CA ASP A 15 58.37 -9.39 0.05
C ASP A 15 58.84 -10.68 0.76
N ASP A 16 58.67 -10.76 2.09
CA ASP A 16 59.15 -11.88 2.92
C ASP A 16 58.04 -12.88 3.33
N ALA A 17 56.80 -12.72 2.81
CA ALA A 17 55.67 -13.55 3.20
C ALA A 17 55.62 -14.90 2.45
N THR A 18 55.32 -15.99 3.16
CA THR A 18 55.23 -17.33 2.56
C THR A 18 53.96 -17.51 1.71
N PRO A 19 53.97 -18.38 0.69
CA PRO A 19 52.82 -18.58 -0.21
C PRO A 19 51.51 -18.98 0.50
N GLU A 20 51.59 -19.69 1.63
CA GLU A 20 50.42 -20.06 2.44
C GLU A 20 49.81 -18.87 3.20
N GLN A 21 50.63 -17.93 3.69
CA GLN A 21 50.16 -16.71 4.34
C GLN A 21 49.54 -15.72 3.35
N ILE A 22 50.02 -15.70 2.09
CA ILE A 22 49.41 -14.94 0.99
C ILE A 22 48.05 -15.55 0.60
N ALA A 23 47.93 -16.89 0.62
CA ALA A 23 46.68 -17.59 0.33
C ALA A 23 45.60 -17.32 1.40
N ALA A 24 45.95 -17.25 2.68
CA ALA A 24 45.01 -16.89 3.75
C ALA A 24 44.53 -15.42 3.66
N ALA A 25 45.39 -14.50 3.24
CA ALA A 25 45.02 -13.10 3.02
C ALA A 25 44.14 -12.88 1.76
N GLN A 26 44.26 -13.75 0.75
CA GLN A 26 43.44 -13.69 -0.47
C GLN A 26 42.01 -14.25 -0.32
N ILE A 27 41.76 -15.11 0.68
CA ILE A 27 40.41 -15.63 0.94
C ILE A 27 39.46 -14.54 1.45
N ILE A 28 39.97 -13.45 2.04
CA ILE A 28 39.13 -12.37 2.62
C ILE A 28 38.94 -11.19 1.65
N SER A 29 39.63 -11.12 0.51
CA SER A 29 39.58 -9.95 -0.41
C SER A 29 39.21 -10.23 -1.87
N GLY A 30 38.93 -11.49 -2.25
CA GLY A 30 38.78 -11.89 -3.67
C GLY A 30 37.36 -12.02 -4.24
N ALA A 31 36.30 -11.55 -3.58
CA ALA A 31 34.91 -11.90 -3.95
C ALA A 31 34.27 -11.05 -5.08
N TRP A 32 34.96 -10.07 -5.67
CA TRP A 32 34.32 -9.14 -6.62
C TRP A 32 35.22 -8.78 -7.81
N SER A 33 35.52 -9.76 -8.65
CA SER A 33 36.12 -9.55 -9.98
C SER A 33 35.15 -10.02 -11.07
N TYR A 34 34.86 -9.12 -12.02
CA TYR A 34 33.83 -9.24 -13.08
C TYR A 34 34.12 -10.35 -14.12
N GLU A 35 35.22 -11.10 -13.96
CA GLU A 35 35.71 -12.07 -14.95
C GLU A 35 35.81 -13.53 -14.46
N ARG A 36 35.38 -13.86 -13.22
CA ARG A 36 35.42 -15.24 -12.73
C ARG A 36 34.04 -15.86 -12.53
N CYS A 37 33.85 -17.03 -13.13
CA CYS A 37 32.66 -17.88 -13.08
C CYS A 37 32.49 -18.52 -11.69
N SER A 38 31.29 -18.47 -11.11
CA SER A 38 30.95 -19.09 -9.82
C SER A 38 29.76 -20.03 -9.96
N LEU A 39 29.83 -21.20 -9.33
CA LEU A 39 28.75 -22.20 -9.30
C LEU A 39 27.47 -21.68 -8.62
N ALA A 40 27.59 -20.68 -7.74
CA ALA A 40 26.43 -20.03 -7.12
C ALA A 40 25.72 -19.03 -8.07
N LYS A 41 26.40 -18.56 -9.12
CA LYS A 41 25.88 -17.58 -10.10
C LYS A 41 26.33 -17.95 -11.53
N PRO A 42 25.84 -19.07 -12.09
CA PRO A 42 26.30 -19.59 -13.39
C PRO A 42 26.01 -18.64 -14.57
N PHE A 43 25.11 -17.67 -14.42
CA PHE A 43 24.77 -16.67 -15.43
C PHE A 43 25.91 -15.68 -15.76
N LEU A 44 26.93 -15.56 -14.89
CA LEU A 44 28.10 -14.72 -15.14
C LEU A 44 29.19 -15.43 -15.95
N CYS A 45 29.07 -16.75 -16.15
CA CYS A 45 30.06 -17.55 -16.86
C CYS A 45 29.98 -17.30 -18.38
N ARG A 46 31.12 -17.03 -19.02
CA ARG A 46 31.23 -16.66 -20.45
C ARG A 46 30.51 -17.63 -21.39
N ASN A 47 30.53 -18.93 -21.11
CA ASN A 47 29.89 -19.94 -21.96
C ASN A 47 28.36 -19.97 -21.79
N VAL A 48 27.85 -19.71 -20.59
CA VAL A 48 26.40 -19.57 -20.32
C VAL A 48 25.89 -18.25 -20.89
N LYS A 49 26.67 -17.17 -20.77
CA LYS A 49 26.40 -15.87 -21.42
C LYS A 49 26.42 -15.97 -22.96
N GLY A 50 27.30 -16.80 -23.51
CA GLY A 50 27.34 -17.11 -24.95
C GLY A 50 26.10 -17.89 -25.42
N PHE A 51 25.66 -18.88 -24.65
CA PHE A 51 24.42 -19.61 -24.92
C PHE A 51 23.17 -18.73 -24.81
N LEU A 52 23.09 -17.86 -23.80
CA LEU A 52 22.01 -16.88 -23.63
C LEU A 52 22.03 -15.76 -24.71
N GLY A 53 23.20 -15.43 -25.25
CA GLY A 53 23.35 -14.52 -26.38
C GLY A 53 22.87 -15.11 -27.71
N VAL A 54 22.97 -16.44 -27.88
CA VAL A 54 22.39 -17.18 -29.01
C VAL A 54 20.88 -17.38 -28.83
N ALA A 55 20.38 -17.40 -27.60
CA ALA A 55 18.95 -17.47 -27.25
C ALA A 55 18.15 -16.16 -27.48
N GLY A 56 18.69 -15.18 -28.22
CA GLY A 56 17.90 -14.06 -28.76
C GLY A 56 17.89 -12.76 -27.97
N VAL A 57 18.74 -12.58 -26.95
CA VAL A 57 18.84 -11.29 -26.22
C VAL A 57 19.67 -10.28 -27.03
N GLY A 58 19.07 -9.66 -28.05
CA GLY A 58 19.66 -8.56 -28.82
C GLY A 58 18.97 -7.23 -28.55
N ARG A 59 19.75 -6.14 -28.33
CA ARG A 59 19.23 -4.77 -28.48
C ARG A 59 18.78 -4.55 -29.94
N ASN A 60 17.82 -3.66 -30.15
CA ASN A 60 17.53 -3.10 -31.47
C ASN A 60 18.77 -2.40 -32.03
N ALA A 61 19.57 -3.13 -32.79
CA ALA A 61 20.61 -2.59 -33.64
C ALA A 61 20.26 -3.00 -35.08
N PRO A 62 20.30 -2.07 -36.06
CA PRO A 62 20.13 -2.42 -37.46
C PRO A 62 21.30 -3.33 -37.86
N ARG A 63 21.03 -4.63 -37.99
CA ARG A 63 21.98 -5.55 -38.63
C ARG A 63 21.76 -5.49 -40.12
N ALA A 64 22.84 -5.34 -40.87
CA ALA A 64 22.81 -5.33 -42.33
C ALA A 64 22.17 -6.62 -42.84
N GLY A 65 21.05 -6.51 -43.55
CA GLY A 65 20.41 -7.63 -44.26
C GLY A 65 18.96 -7.99 -43.91
N GLY A 66 18.22 -7.23 -43.09
CA GLY A 66 16.82 -7.53 -42.74
C GLY A 66 15.81 -6.51 -43.28
N SER A 67 14.74 -6.97 -43.95
CA SER A 67 13.62 -6.13 -44.38
C SER A 67 12.95 -5.47 -43.17
N ARG A 68 12.84 -4.14 -43.20
CA ARG A 68 12.46 -3.19 -42.12
C ARG A 68 11.05 -3.36 -41.50
N LEU A 69 10.45 -4.54 -41.51
CA LEU A 69 9.09 -4.77 -41.03
C LEU A 69 9.07 -5.92 -40.02
N PHE A 70 8.85 -5.52 -38.76
CA PHE A 70 8.49 -6.32 -37.58
C PHE A 70 9.61 -7.12 -36.89
N GLY A 71 10.24 -6.49 -35.90
CA GLY A 71 10.92 -7.21 -34.82
C GLY A 71 9.89 -7.80 -33.86
N ARG A 72 9.86 -9.13 -33.75
CA ARG A 72 9.06 -9.87 -32.79
C ARG A 72 9.54 -9.54 -31.36
N ARG A 73 8.62 -9.23 -30.45
CA ARG A 73 8.90 -9.02 -29.02
C ARG A 73 8.94 -10.36 -28.33
N ASP A 74 10.11 -10.78 -27.88
CA ASP A 74 10.23 -11.95 -27.01
C ASP A 74 9.84 -11.59 -25.57
N PHE A 75 9.08 -12.48 -24.95
CA PHE A 75 8.59 -12.38 -23.58
C PHE A 75 9.75 -12.35 -22.60
N LEU A 76 9.91 -11.25 -21.87
CA LEU A 76 11.01 -11.02 -20.93
C LEU A 76 10.69 -11.72 -19.60
N TRP A 77 10.85 -13.04 -19.54
CA TRP A 77 10.65 -13.87 -18.32
C TRP A 77 11.53 -13.43 -17.11
N HIS A 78 12.53 -12.59 -17.33
CA HIS A 78 13.38 -12.01 -16.28
C HIS A 78 12.91 -10.67 -15.71
N THR A 79 11.74 -10.14 -16.08
CA THR A 79 11.10 -9.05 -15.30
C THR A 79 10.43 -9.63 -14.06
N GLY A 80 11.21 -10.27 -13.19
CA GLY A 80 10.76 -10.67 -11.86
C GLY A 80 11.12 -9.56 -10.89
N GLY A 81 10.12 -8.87 -10.34
CA GLY A 81 10.34 -7.99 -9.20
C GLY A 81 10.66 -8.82 -7.96
N GLU A 82 11.64 -8.40 -7.17
CA GLU A 82 11.93 -8.99 -5.86
C GLU A 82 11.09 -8.28 -4.80
N LEU A 83 10.30 -9.03 -4.04
CA LEU A 83 9.54 -8.53 -2.90
C LEU A 83 10.31 -8.83 -1.63
N VAL A 84 10.82 -7.80 -0.96
CA VAL A 84 11.49 -7.92 0.34
C VAL A 84 10.60 -7.33 1.41
N LEU A 85 10.10 -8.19 2.31
CA LEU A 85 9.33 -7.77 3.49
C LEU A 85 10.30 -7.39 4.61
N ARG A 86 10.26 -6.12 5.04
CA ARG A 86 11.04 -5.61 6.17
C ARG A 86 10.11 -5.17 7.29
N TYR A 87 10.26 -5.79 8.45
CA TYR A 87 9.58 -5.35 9.67
C TYR A 87 10.47 -4.33 10.38
N ALA A 88 10.07 -3.06 10.34
CA ALA A 88 10.73 -2.00 11.09
C ALA A 88 10.07 -1.85 12.46
N ARG A 89 10.88 -1.75 13.52
CA ARG A 89 10.40 -1.26 14.82
C ARG A 89 10.15 0.23 14.68
N ARG A 90 8.99 0.72 15.10
CA ARG A 90 8.65 2.14 15.07
C ARG A 90 8.22 2.65 16.42
N ASN A 91 8.50 3.91 16.67
CA ASN A 91 7.98 4.63 17.81
C ASN A 91 6.67 5.29 17.38
N VAL A 92 5.63 5.07 18.16
CA VAL A 92 4.30 5.64 17.92
C VAL A 92 3.99 6.53 19.11
N PHE A 93 3.70 7.79 18.83
CA PHE A 93 3.22 8.73 19.83
C PHE A 93 1.72 8.90 19.65
N GLY A 94 0.93 8.69 20.69
CA GLY A 94 -0.53 8.77 20.62
C GLY A 94 -1.10 9.52 21.81
N PHE A 95 -2.17 10.28 21.56
CA PHE A 95 -2.99 10.93 22.57
C PHE A 95 -4.45 10.75 22.21
N SER A 96 -5.30 10.51 23.21
CA SER A 96 -6.75 10.46 23.06
C SER A 96 -7.41 11.30 24.13
N ALA A 97 -8.44 12.05 23.74
CA ALA A 97 -9.28 12.82 24.65
C ALA A 97 -10.74 12.66 24.25
N ASP A 98 -11.57 12.42 25.26
CA ASP A 98 -13.01 12.38 25.11
C ASP A 98 -13.64 13.47 25.98
N PHE A 99 -14.57 14.23 25.43
CA PHE A 99 -15.34 15.22 26.19
C PHE A 99 -16.81 15.18 25.81
N ALA A 100 -17.66 15.22 26.84
CA ALA A 100 -19.09 15.41 26.66
C ALA A 100 -19.41 16.90 26.73
N GLU A 101 -20.14 17.41 25.73
CA GLU A 101 -20.57 18.80 25.68
C GLU A 101 -22.07 18.92 26.01
N ASP A 102 -22.38 19.62 27.10
CA ASP A 102 -23.74 19.70 27.64
C ASP A 102 -24.71 20.54 26.79
N TYR A 103 -24.21 21.56 26.07
CA TYR A 103 -25.07 22.49 25.31
C TYR A 103 -25.70 21.81 24.08
N THR A 104 -24.84 21.18 23.28
CA THR A 104 -25.20 20.46 22.06
C THR A 104 -25.68 19.03 22.33
N LYS A 105 -25.42 18.52 23.55
CA LYS A 105 -25.63 17.12 23.96
C LYS A 105 -24.89 16.14 23.05
N THR A 106 -23.73 16.56 22.58
CA THR A 106 -22.84 15.75 21.76
C THR A 106 -21.70 15.24 22.62
N ASN A 107 -21.27 14.02 22.37
CA ASN A 107 -20.01 13.53 22.87
C ASN A 107 -18.97 13.61 21.73
N TRP A 108 -17.76 13.99 22.08
CA TRP A 108 -16.66 14.23 21.15
C TRP A 108 -15.48 13.37 21.58
N GLY A 109 -14.99 12.54 20.66
CA GLY A 109 -13.73 11.81 20.82
C GLY A 109 -12.69 12.35 19.86
N MET A 110 -11.47 12.56 20.35
CA MET A 110 -10.34 13.02 19.56
C MET A 110 -9.16 12.09 19.81
N GLU A 111 -8.69 11.44 18.76
CA GLU A 111 -7.52 10.56 18.81
C GLU A 111 -6.46 11.09 17.85
N PHE A 112 -5.29 11.40 18.37
CA PHE A 112 -4.14 11.85 17.60
C PHE A 112 -3.04 10.82 17.70
N THR A 113 -2.45 10.44 16.58
CA THR A 113 -1.31 9.53 16.51
C THR A 113 -0.28 10.02 15.51
N TYR A 114 0.98 10.03 15.92
CA TYR A 114 2.14 10.33 15.10
C TYR A 114 3.03 9.10 14.97
N PHE A 115 3.34 8.74 13.72
CA PHE A 115 4.28 7.71 13.35
C PHE A 115 5.53 8.36 12.76
N GLY A 116 6.68 8.13 13.40
CA GLY A 116 7.98 8.44 12.79
C GLY A 116 8.38 7.36 11.79
N ASP A 117 8.79 7.77 10.59
CA ASP A 117 9.44 6.96 9.57
C ASP A 117 8.61 5.74 9.09
N MET A 118 7.51 6.04 8.38
CA MET A 118 6.71 5.03 7.68
C MET A 118 7.14 4.92 6.21
N PRO A 119 7.47 3.72 5.71
CA PRO A 119 7.76 3.47 4.31
C PRO A 119 6.47 3.59 3.51
N PHE A 120 6.45 4.56 2.60
CA PHE A 120 5.46 4.69 1.55
C PHE A 120 6.03 4.22 0.23
N GLN A 121 5.16 3.73 -0.64
CA GLN A 121 5.56 3.40 -1.99
C GLN A 121 5.86 4.70 -2.75
N ASP A 122 7.11 4.82 -3.20
CA ASP A 122 7.60 5.96 -3.95
C ASP A 122 8.15 5.52 -5.30
N SER A 123 7.46 5.96 -6.36
CA SER A 123 7.78 5.64 -7.74
C SER A 123 9.09 6.27 -8.22
N ASP A 124 9.54 7.36 -7.56
CA ASP A 124 10.75 8.09 -7.92
C ASP A 124 12.00 7.55 -7.17
N SER A 125 11.82 6.64 -6.20
CA SER A 125 12.90 5.97 -5.45
C SER A 125 13.40 4.70 -6.14
N GLY A 126 14.72 4.48 -6.12
CA GLY A 126 15.36 3.27 -6.65
C GLY A 126 14.90 1.97 -5.96
N ASN A 127 14.46 2.06 -4.70
CA ASN A 127 13.91 0.93 -3.93
C ASN A 127 12.38 0.87 -3.98
N ASN A 128 11.73 1.74 -4.77
CA ASN A 128 10.28 1.91 -4.86
C ASN A 128 9.60 2.24 -3.51
N VAL A 129 10.38 2.66 -2.51
CA VAL A 129 9.95 2.96 -1.14
C VAL A 129 10.74 4.16 -0.63
N SER A 130 10.06 5.05 0.09
CA SER A 130 10.63 6.22 0.78
C SER A 130 10.00 6.32 2.17
N ASP A 131 10.78 6.66 3.19
CA ASP A 131 10.30 6.79 4.57
C ASP A 131 9.76 8.22 4.80
N SER A 132 8.57 8.33 5.39
CA SER A 132 7.90 9.60 5.66
C SER A 132 7.14 9.55 6.98
N GLY A 133 7.08 10.67 7.71
CA GLY A 133 6.26 10.78 8.92
C GLY A 133 4.76 10.84 8.60
N THR A 134 3.94 10.24 9.46
CA THR A 134 2.48 10.23 9.29
C THR A 134 1.79 10.72 10.56
N LEU A 135 0.91 11.70 10.38
CA LEU A 135 0.06 12.29 11.41
C LEU A 135 -1.38 11.89 11.15
N ASN A 136 -1.96 11.08 12.04
CA ASN A 136 -3.35 10.66 11.98
C ASN A 136 -4.14 11.33 13.10
N LEU A 137 -5.23 12.00 12.75
CA LEU A 137 -6.17 12.58 13.71
C LEU A 137 -7.57 12.04 13.39
N THR A 138 -8.20 11.41 14.38
CA THR A 138 -9.60 10.98 14.31
C THR A 138 -10.42 11.89 15.20
N ILE A 139 -11.49 12.45 14.66
CA ILE A 139 -12.50 13.18 15.43
C ILE A 139 -13.83 12.44 15.28
N SER A 140 -14.38 11.95 16.37
CA SER A 140 -15.70 11.32 16.42
C SER A 140 -16.67 12.24 17.15
N VAL A 141 -17.89 12.33 16.64
CA VAL A 141 -18.99 13.07 17.27
C VAL A 141 -20.23 12.21 17.22
N ASP A 142 -20.82 11.96 18.38
CA ASP A 142 -22.06 11.21 18.52
C ASP A 142 -23.16 12.05 19.19
N ARG A 143 -24.36 11.95 18.62
CA ARG A 143 -25.54 12.70 19.10
C ARG A 143 -26.85 11.95 18.90
N PRO A 144 -27.61 11.65 19.98
CA PRO A 144 -29.02 11.32 19.86
C PRO A 144 -29.85 12.59 19.64
N THR A 145 -30.64 12.65 18.58
CA THR A 145 -31.55 13.78 18.32
C THR A 145 -33.00 13.31 18.15
N PHE A 146 -33.94 14.10 18.63
CA PHE A 146 -35.37 13.84 18.43
C PHE A 146 -35.84 14.54 17.16
N ILE A 147 -36.37 13.77 16.22
CA ILE A 147 -36.96 14.28 14.98
C ILE A 147 -38.42 13.85 14.94
N ASN A 148 -39.28 14.66 15.56
CA ASN A 148 -40.69 14.32 15.83
C ASN A 148 -41.50 14.02 14.55
N PHE A 149 -41.11 14.55 13.39
CA PHE A 149 -41.81 14.29 12.13
C PHE A 149 -41.55 12.88 11.57
N LEU A 150 -40.38 12.30 11.84
CA LEU A 150 -40.05 10.93 11.41
C LEU A 150 -40.42 9.93 12.49
N ASN A 151 -40.07 10.21 13.75
CA ASN A 151 -40.29 9.31 14.86
C ASN A 151 -40.51 10.10 16.16
N ALA A 152 -41.76 10.19 16.61
CA ALA A 152 -42.11 10.91 17.84
C ALA A 152 -41.68 10.17 19.13
N ASN A 153 -41.42 8.86 19.04
CA ASN A 153 -41.24 8.00 20.22
C ASN A 153 -39.78 7.57 20.46
N ARG A 154 -38.85 7.80 19.51
CA ARG A 154 -37.44 7.41 19.61
C ARG A 154 -36.52 8.44 18.96
N THR A 155 -35.27 8.50 19.44
CA THR A 155 -34.22 9.33 18.87
C THR A 155 -33.59 8.71 17.62
N PHE A 156 -33.05 9.56 16.77
CA PHE A 156 -32.08 9.21 15.74
C PHE A 156 -30.68 9.38 16.31
N PHE A 157 -29.88 8.33 16.22
CA PHE A 157 -28.47 8.38 16.58
C PHE A 157 -27.67 8.77 15.36
N PHE A 158 -27.03 9.92 15.44
CA PHE A 158 -26.09 10.41 14.45
C PHE A 158 -24.69 10.20 14.98
N ASN A 159 -23.88 9.44 14.25
CA ASN A 159 -22.46 9.26 14.52
C ASN A 159 -21.68 9.72 13.30
N SER A 160 -20.86 10.76 13.47
CA SER A 160 -19.94 11.22 12.44
C SER A 160 -18.52 11.02 12.91
N GLN A 161 -17.67 10.45 12.08
CA GLN A 161 -16.25 10.25 12.34
C GLN A 161 -15.45 10.81 11.18
N TRP A 162 -14.41 11.56 11.50
CA TRP A 162 -13.54 12.23 10.55
C TRP A 162 -12.13 11.74 10.81
N PHE A 163 -11.50 11.17 9.80
CA PHE A 163 -10.12 10.72 9.84
C PHE A 163 -9.30 11.63 8.95
N PHE A 164 -8.37 12.34 9.57
CA PHE A 164 -7.40 13.19 8.91
C PHE A 164 -6.08 12.46 8.92
N SER A 165 -5.46 12.32 7.75
CA SER A 165 -4.12 11.75 7.60
C SER A 165 -3.26 12.79 6.90
N TYR A 166 -2.18 13.19 7.53
CA TYR A 166 -1.19 14.12 6.98
C TYR A 166 0.19 13.47 6.91
N LEU A 167 0.82 13.57 5.74
CA LEU A 167 2.17 13.10 5.45
C LEU A 167 3.14 14.28 5.55
N THR A 168 4.13 14.17 6.43
CA THR A 168 5.08 15.27 6.69
C THR A 168 6.03 15.49 5.52
N ASP A 169 6.58 14.41 4.98
CA ASP A 169 7.60 14.42 3.93
C ASP A 169 6.99 13.83 2.66
N TYR A 170 6.04 14.55 2.07
CA TYR A 170 5.36 14.11 0.87
C TYR A 170 6.20 14.36 -0.38
N GLU A 171 6.44 13.30 -1.16
CA GLU A 171 7.15 13.38 -2.43
C GLU A 171 6.20 13.14 -3.61
N ASN A 172 6.47 13.80 -4.75
CA ASN A 172 5.63 13.71 -5.95
C ASN A 172 5.65 12.33 -6.64
N GLY A 173 6.47 11.40 -6.17
CA GLY A 173 6.52 10.02 -6.64
C GLY A 173 5.63 9.08 -5.82
N PHE A 174 5.04 9.55 -4.72
CA PHE A 174 4.20 8.73 -3.86
C PHE A 174 2.93 8.27 -4.59
N THR A 175 2.51 7.04 -4.30
CA THR A 175 1.27 6.49 -4.86
C THR A 175 0.01 7.02 -4.19
N THR A 176 0.15 7.67 -3.04
CA THR A 176 -0.92 8.35 -2.29
C THR A 176 -1.21 9.71 -2.92
N ASN A 177 -2.48 10.10 -3.01
CA ASN A 177 -2.82 11.43 -3.48
C ASN A 177 -2.47 12.50 -2.45
N GLY A 178 -1.46 13.30 -2.70
CA GLY A 178 -1.18 14.48 -1.89
C GLY A 178 -0.77 14.20 -0.43
N PRO A 179 -0.30 15.25 0.26
CA PRO A 179 0.14 15.15 1.65
C PRO A 179 -1.02 15.03 2.63
N PHE A 180 -2.24 15.41 2.26
CA PHE A 180 -3.38 15.48 3.17
C PHE A 180 -4.56 14.67 2.61
N ASN A 181 -5.05 13.72 3.39
CA ASN A 181 -6.24 12.93 3.10
C ASN A 181 -7.26 13.11 4.23
N VAL A 182 -8.53 13.23 3.85
CA VAL A 182 -9.66 13.25 4.77
C VAL A 182 -10.64 12.15 4.37
N LEU A 183 -10.91 11.25 5.30
CA LEU A 183 -11.95 10.24 5.20
C LEU A 183 -13.06 10.59 6.20
N PHE A 184 -14.27 10.68 5.70
CA PHE A 184 -15.46 10.96 6.49
C PHE A 184 -16.36 9.73 6.53
N THR A 185 -16.82 9.37 7.72
CA THR A 185 -17.79 8.31 7.95
C THR A 185 -18.97 8.88 8.69
N PHE A 186 -20.17 8.55 8.25
CA PHE A 186 -21.41 8.99 8.86
C PHE A 186 -22.39 7.83 8.96
N ALA A 187 -22.80 7.53 10.18
CA ALA A 187 -23.79 6.51 10.45
C ALA A 187 -25.01 7.14 11.11
N VAL A 188 -26.19 6.77 10.59
CA VAL A 188 -27.48 7.13 11.18
C VAL A 188 -28.27 5.86 11.38
N PHE A 189 -28.79 5.67 12.58
CA PHE A 189 -29.70 4.57 12.88
C PHE A 189 -30.78 5.01 13.84
N THR A 190 -31.94 4.38 13.71
CA THR A 190 -33.08 4.61 14.59
C THR A 190 -33.89 3.32 14.74
N GLY A 191 -34.79 3.30 15.72
CA GLY A 191 -35.71 2.20 15.97
C GLY A 191 -37.16 2.65 15.89
N TYR A 192 -37.94 1.92 15.11
CA TYR A 192 -39.39 2.06 14.98
C TYR A 192 -40.10 0.84 15.58
N PHE A 193 -41.33 1.06 16.06
CA PHE A 193 -42.21 0.01 16.59
C PHE A 193 -41.57 -0.84 17.71
N GLN A 194 -41.09 -0.20 18.78
CA GLN A 194 -40.40 -0.88 19.88
C GLN A 194 -39.18 -1.71 19.40
N ASP A 195 -38.36 -1.09 18.55
CA ASP A 195 -37.12 -1.66 17.99
C ASP A 195 -37.34 -2.92 17.12
N ARG A 196 -38.55 -3.09 16.59
CA ARG A 196 -38.83 -4.12 15.57
C ARG A 196 -38.32 -3.74 14.19
N LEU A 197 -38.38 -2.46 13.82
CA LEU A 197 -37.89 -1.96 12.54
C LEU A 197 -36.69 -1.03 12.80
N LEU A 198 -35.51 -1.44 12.35
CA LEU A 198 -34.24 -0.79 12.59
C LEU A 198 -33.61 -0.39 11.25
N PRO A 199 -33.96 0.79 10.71
CA PRO A 199 -33.24 1.36 9.60
C PRO A 199 -31.89 1.90 10.07
N THR A 200 -30.89 1.57 9.28
CA THR A 200 -29.50 2.02 9.44
C THR A 200 -29.02 2.53 8.08
N MET A 201 -28.19 3.55 8.11
CA MET A 201 -27.54 4.08 6.93
C MET A 201 -26.13 4.44 7.32
N VAL A 202 -25.17 3.92 6.57
CA VAL A 202 -23.75 4.26 6.73
C VAL A 202 -23.24 4.83 5.42
N THR A 203 -22.64 6.01 5.50
CA THR A 203 -21.97 6.68 4.39
C THR A 203 -20.50 6.80 4.72
N VAL A 204 -19.65 6.54 3.74
CA VAL A 204 -18.21 6.76 3.83
C VAL A 204 -17.81 7.60 2.63
N TYR A 205 -16.94 8.59 2.80
CA TYR A 205 -16.48 9.46 1.72
C TYR A 205 -15.04 9.88 1.93
N ASP A 206 -14.19 9.63 0.94
CA ASP A 206 -12.81 10.08 0.86
C ASP A 206 -12.73 11.29 -0.08
N PHE A 207 -12.36 12.45 0.48
CA PHE A 207 -12.29 13.70 -0.26
C PHE A 207 -11.21 13.72 -1.33
N ASN A 208 -10.15 12.96 -1.12
CA ASN A 208 -8.92 13.05 -1.87
C ASN A 208 -8.91 12.07 -3.07
N SER A 209 -9.40 10.84 -2.87
CA SER A 209 -9.69 9.94 -3.98
C SER A 209 -11.04 10.22 -4.65
N ARG A 210 -11.84 11.16 -4.11
CA ARG A 210 -13.22 11.46 -4.53
C ARG A 210 -14.04 10.17 -4.70
N SER A 211 -13.89 9.28 -3.73
CA SER A 211 -14.58 8.00 -3.68
C SER A 211 -15.48 7.93 -2.45
N GLY A 212 -16.59 7.23 -2.55
CA GLY A 212 -17.57 7.13 -1.48
C GLY A 212 -18.33 5.82 -1.51
N GLY A 213 -18.88 5.45 -0.36
CA GLY A 213 -19.73 4.29 -0.17
C GLY A 213 -21.02 4.72 0.52
N PHE A 214 -22.14 4.17 0.08
CA PHE A 214 -23.46 4.38 0.67
C PHE A 214 -24.10 3.02 0.94
N LEU A 215 -24.35 2.72 2.21
CA LEU A 215 -24.79 1.43 2.70
C LEU A 215 -26.07 1.58 3.53
N PRO A 216 -27.24 1.75 2.89
CA PRO A 216 -28.52 1.68 3.59
C PRO A 216 -28.88 0.22 3.88
N SER A 217 -29.38 -0.03 5.09
CA SER A 217 -29.97 -1.33 5.42
C SER A 217 -31.10 -1.19 6.43
N VAL A 218 -32.07 -2.09 6.33
CA VAL A 218 -33.24 -2.13 7.19
C VAL A 218 -33.35 -3.54 7.77
N ALA A 219 -33.32 -3.63 9.10
CA ALA A 219 -33.59 -4.87 9.80
C ALA A 219 -35.02 -4.84 10.36
N TYR A 220 -35.78 -5.90 10.10
CA TYR A 220 -37.10 -6.12 10.67
C TYR A 220 -37.12 -7.39 11.52
N ARG A 221 -37.53 -7.26 12.77
CA ARG A 221 -37.70 -8.35 13.74
C ARG A 221 -39.18 -8.69 13.85
N PHE A 222 -39.55 -9.88 13.36
CA PHE A 222 -40.93 -10.38 13.46
C PHE A 222 -41.21 -10.96 14.85
N THR A 223 -40.27 -11.73 15.39
CA THR A 223 -40.32 -12.33 16.73
C THR A 223 -38.95 -12.20 17.40
N GLU A 224 -38.82 -12.51 18.69
CA GLU A 224 -37.51 -12.52 19.36
C GLU A 224 -36.53 -13.51 18.72
N ALA A 225 -37.07 -14.56 18.10
CA ALA A 225 -36.33 -15.62 17.42
C ALA A 225 -36.05 -15.37 15.93
N PHE A 226 -36.85 -14.53 15.26
CA PHE A 226 -36.81 -14.36 13.82
C PHE A 226 -36.64 -12.90 13.39
N SER A 227 -35.57 -12.63 12.63
CA SER A 227 -35.29 -11.31 12.05
C SER A 227 -34.76 -11.41 10.63
N VAL A 228 -35.17 -10.44 9.80
CA VAL A 228 -34.75 -10.30 8.40
C VAL A 228 -34.08 -8.95 8.23
N THR A 229 -32.91 -8.92 7.59
CA THR A 229 -32.22 -7.68 7.23
C THR A 229 -32.09 -7.61 5.73
N ILE A 230 -32.52 -6.50 5.14
CA ILE A 230 -32.33 -6.19 3.73
C ILE A 230 -31.41 -4.98 3.66
N GLY A 231 -30.38 -5.05 2.83
CA GLY A 231 -29.46 -3.95 2.65
C GLY A 231 -28.93 -3.88 1.23
N SER A 232 -28.31 -2.77 0.91
CA SER A 232 -27.61 -2.57 -0.34
C SER A 232 -26.33 -1.81 -0.08
N SER A 233 -25.29 -2.09 -0.85
CA SER A 233 -24.07 -1.30 -0.88
C SER A 233 -23.89 -0.66 -2.24
N PHE A 234 -23.61 0.63 -2.24
CA PHE A 234 -23.30 1.40 -3.43
C PHE A 234 -21.92 2.03 -3.25
N PHE A 235 -21.01 1.82 -4.18
CA PHE A 235 -19.66 2.36 -4.16
C PHE A 235 -19.42 3.20 -5.40
N ILE A 236 -18.89 4.41 -5.18
CA ILE A 236 -18.56 5.36 -6.23
C ILE A 236 -17.07 5.67 -6.10
N GLY A 237 -16.36 5.70 -7.21
CA GLY A 237 -14.95 6.07 -7.22
C GLY A 237 -14.48 6.34 -8.63
N HIS A 238 -13.21 6.72 -8.77
CA HIS A 238 -12.61 6.85 -10.08
C HIS A 238 -11.16 6.39 -10.05
N ARG A 239 -10.71 5.84 -11.18
CA ARG A 239 -9.29 5.50 -11.37
C ARG A 239 -8.49 6.78 -11.50
N GLN A 240 -7.29 6.77 -10.93
CA GLN A 240 -6.37 7.89 -11.04
C GLN A 240 -5.07 7.40 -11.65
N LEU A 241 -4.46 8.24 -12.48
CA LEU A 241 -3.20 7.92 -13.12
C LEU A 241 -2.06 8.45 -12.25
N VAL A 242 -1.33 7.55 -11.60
CA VAL A 242 -0.11 7.85 -10.83
C VAL A 242 1.12 7.63 -11.70
N LYS A 243 2.26 8.22 -11.32
CA LYS A 243 3.52 7.94 -12.03
C LYS A 243 3.87 6.46 -11.92
N MET A 244 4.42 5.91 -12.98
CA MET A 244 4.93 4.54 -12.97
C MET A 244 6.21 4.47 -12.10
N PRO A 245 6.36 3.44 -11.26
CA PRO A 245 7.58 3.24 -10.50
C PRO A 245 8.77 2.93 -11.42
N ILE A 246 9.94 3.49 -11.09
CA ILE A 246 11.20 3.21 -11.79
C ILE A 246 11.50 1.70 -11.79
N ASN A 247 11.22 1.03 -10.67
CA ASN A 247 11.38 -0.41 -10.47
C ASN A 247 10.04 -1.05 -10.06
N GLY A 248 9.09 -1.10 -10.98
CA GLY A 248 7.79 -1.74 -10.78
C GLY A 248 7.83 -3.27 -10.79
N PHE A 249 6.81 -3.89 -10.18
CA PHE A 249 6.62 -5.36 -10.20
C PHE A 249 6.09 -5.88 -11.55
N ALA A 250 5.48 -5.01 -12.35
CA ALA A 250 4.96 -5.36 -13.65
C ALA A 250 6.08 -5.35 -14.72
N PRO A 251 6.03 -6.24 -15.74
CA PRO A 251 6.95 -6.19 -16.85
C PRO A 251 6.93 -4.80 -17.49
N ASN A 252 8.12 -4.20 -17.64
CA ASN A 252 8.31 -2.97 -18.41
C ASN A 252 7.94 -3.22 -19.88
N THR A 253 6.67 -3.02 -20.19
CA THR A 253 6.15 -3.08 -21.55
C THR A 253 6.44 -1.71 -22.21
N ASN A 254 6.96 -1.65 -23.44
CA ASN A 254 7.06 -0.33 -24.09
C ASN A 254 5.63 0.13 -24.40
N ARG A 255 5.21 1.16 -23.67
CA ARG A 255 3.95 1.87 -23.82
C ARG A 255 4.15 3.07 -24.75
N ILE A 256 3.16 3.35 -25.58
CA ILE A 256 3.14 4.47 -26.54
C ILE A 256 1.91 5.32 -26.21
N GLY A 257 2.01 6.64 -26.37
CA GLY A 257 0.93 7.60 -26.10
C GLY A 257 1.18 8.52 -24.90
N ASP A 258 0.22 9.41 -24.63
CA ASP A 258 0.33 10.53 -23.68
C ASP A 258 0.40 10.10 -22.21
N HIS A 259 0.11 8.83 -21.90
CA HIS A 259 0.12 8.25 -20.55
C HIS A 259 1.13 7.11 -20.37
N LYS A 260 2.17 7.06 -21.22
CA LYS A 260 3.16 5.97 -21.24
C LYS A 260 3.95 5.78 -19.93
N TYR A 261 4.04 6.80 -19.07
CA TYR A 261 4.72 6.74 -17.76
C TYR A 261 3.76 6.87 -16.59
N LYS A 262 2.49 6.52 -16.80
CA LYS A 262 1.48 6.51 -15.74
C LYS A 262 0.84 5.13 -15.62
N ASP A 263 0.61 4.72 -14.39
CA ASP A 263 -0.16 3.52 -14.05
C ASP A 263 -1.52 3.92 -13.48
N PRO A 264 -2.60 3.20 -13.83
CA PRO A 264 -3.87 3.36 -13.13
C PRO A 264 -3.71 2.82 -11.70
N SER A 265 -4.02 3.66 -10.74
CA SER A 265 -4.14 3.32 -9.32
C SER A 265 -5.60 3.46 -8.91
N GLU A 266 -6.08 2.47 -8.16
CA GLU A 266 -7.39 2.45 -7.51
C GLU A 266 -7.15 2.69 -6.02
N GLN A 267 -7.46 3.89 -5.54
CA GLN A 267 -7.30 4.23 -4.12
C GLN A 267 -8.59 3.94 -3.35
N LEU A 268 -8.41 3.40 -2.14
CA LEU A 268 -9.43 3.21 -1.12
C LEU A 268 -10.70 2.49 -1.62
N LEU A 269 -11.85 3.19 -1.65
CA LEU A 269 -13.17 2.63 -1.98
C LEU A 269 -13.32 2.32 -3.47
N THR A 270 -12.45 2.84 -4.33
CA THR A 270 -12.48 2.56 -5.78
C THR A 270 -12.26 1.07 -6.07
N ASN A 271 -11.51 0.35 -5.23
CA ASN A 271 -11.33 -1.11 -5.34
C ASN A 271 -12.64 -1.89 -5.17
N PHE A 272 -13.63 -1.28 -4.53
CA PHE A 272 -14.94 -1.87 -4.25
C PHE A 272 -16.04 -1.32 -5.17
N MET A 273 -15.72 -0.45 -6.14
CA MET A 273 -16.70 0.13 -7.05
C MET A 273 -17.48 -0.93 -7.87
N ASN A 274 -16.89 -2.10 -8.10
CA ASN A 274 -17.57 -3.20 -8.80
C ASN A 274 -18.33 -4.15 -7.85
N ARG A 275 -18.50 -3.78 -6.57
CA ARG A 275 -19.15 -4.59 -5.53
C ARG A 275 -20.49 -4.00 -5.09
N ASP A 276 -21.19 -3.33 -6.00
CA ASP A 276 -22.56 -2.94 -5.75
C ASP A 276 -23.42 -4.20 -5.63
N GLU A 277 -23.97 -4.44 -4.44
CA GLU A 277 -24.76 -5.63 -4.16
C GLU A 277 -25.97 -5.30 -3.30
N VAL A 278 -27.06 -6.02 -3.54
CA VAL A 278 -28.22 -6.06 -2.68
C VAL A 278 -28.20 -7.39 -1.96
N TYR A 279 -28.29 -7.36 -0.63
CA TYR A 279 -28.23 -8.56 0.19
C TYR A 279 -29.45 -8.68 1.10
N LEU A 280 -29.76 -9.93 1.42
CA LEU A 280 -30.80 -10.29 2.37
C LEU A 280 -30.19 -11.28 3.38
N ARG A 281 -30.28 -10.96 4.66
CA ARG A 281 -29.83 -11.81 5.77
C ARG A 281 -31.04 -12.25 6.57
N LEU A 282 -31.24 -13.57 6.66
CA LEU A 282 -32.22 -14.19 7.55
C LEU A 282 -31.48 -14.67 8.80
N ARG A 283 -32.03 -14.35 9.98
CA ARG A 283 -31.56 -14.89 11.26
C ARG A 283 -32.73 -15.56 11.95
N TRP A 284 -32.51 -16.82 12.32
CA TRP A 284 -33.42 -17.64 13.11
C TRP A 284 -32.65 -18.22 14.30
N THR A 285 -33.11 -17.98 15.52
CA THR A 285 -32.56 -18.57 16.75
C THR A 285 -33.61 -19.43 17.42
N PHE A 286 -33.29 -20.68 17.68
CA PHE A 286 -34.16 -21.66 18.35
C PHE A 286 -33.95 -21.66 19.87
#